data_AF-A0A8J7LJE1-F1
#
_entry.id   AF-A0A8J7LJE1-F1
#
_cell.length_a   1.000
_cell.length_b   1.000
_cell.length_c   1.000
_cell.angle_alpha   90.00
_cell.angle_beta   90.00
_cell.angle_gamma   90.00
#
_symmetry.space_group_name_H-M   'P 1'
#
loop_
_entity.id
_entity.type
_entity.pdbx_description
1 polymer ?
#
loop_
_entity_poly.entity_id
_entity_poly.type
_entity_poly.pdbx_seq_one_letter_code
_entity_poly.pdbx_strand_id
1 'polypeptide(L)'
;MITDEQLKEFAENYILTQYAPPGLTGYLYEDTDDPYDDTSYHAYYSESPKPDEEALSSWEILDTEIQLVTVEERNDEAGEYEVVVEALVTIRDSDNEEEDEEEEKQEREITVYVGVDRNGELYVERAEE
;
A
#
# COMPACT_ATOMS: atom_id res chain seq x y z
N MET A 1 19.92 -12.88 -15.88
CA MET A 1 18.68 -12.59 -16.63
C MET A 1 17.55 -12.90 -15.68
N ILE A 2 16.67 -11.92 -15.45
CA ILE A 2 15.60 -12.02 -14.46
C ILE A 2 14.36 -12.61 -15.14
N THR A 3 13.72 -13.59 -14.50
CA THR A 3 12.53 -14.26 -15.02
C THR A 3 11.25 -13.53 -14.58
N ASP A 4 10.15 -13.76 -15.31
CA ASP A 4 8.84 -13.24 -14.90
C ASP A 4 8.44 -13.77 -13.52
N GLU A 5 8.74 -15.04 -13.22
CA GLU A 5 8.44 -15.65 -11.92
C GLU A 5 9.15 -14.89 -10.78
N GLN A 6 10.42 -14.52 -10.97
CA GLN A 6 11.17 -13.73 -9.99
C GLN A 6 10.58 -12.33 -9.79
N LEU A 7 10.14 -11.67 -10.87
CA LEU A 7 9.51 -10.34 -10.77
C LEU A 7 8.17 -10.42 -10.05
N LYS A 8 7.38 -11.46 -10.35
CA LYS A 8 6.07 -11.69 -9.71
C LYS A 8 6.22 -11.98 -8.22
N GLU A 9 7.09 -12.92 -7.84
CA GLU A 9 7.36 -13.24 -6.43
C GLU A 9 7.89 -12.01 -5.67
N PHE A 10 8.73 -11.20 -6.31
CA PHE A 10 9.27 -10.00 -5.70
C PHE A 10 8.20 -8.92 -5.48
N ALA A 11 7.36 -8.64 -6.48
CA ALA A 11 6.26 -7.67 -6.37
C ALA A 11 5.21 -8.13 -5.36
N GLU A 12 4.83 -9.41 -5.38
CA GLU A 12 3.91 -10.02 -4.41
C GLU A 12 4.40 -9.82 -2.98
N ASN A 13 5.66 -10.18 -2.73
CA ASN A 13 6.26 -10.04 -1.40
C ASN A 13 6.34 -8.57 -0.97
N TYR A 14 6.64 -7.64 -1.88
CA TYR A 14 6.63 -6.21 -1.57
C TYR A 14 5.23 -5.74 -1.12
N ILE A 15 4.16 -6.16 -1.82
CA ILE A 15 2.80 -5.79 -1.42
C ILE A 15 2.49 -6.31 -0.02
N LEU A 16 2.77 -7.59 0.24
CA LEU A 16 2.44 -8.25 1.49
C LEU A 16 3.30 -7.81 2.70
N THR A 17 4.46 -7.20 2.47
CA THR A 17 5.41 -6.87 3.55
C THR A 17 5.70 -5.40 3.75
N GLN A 18 5.46 -4.56 2.74
CA GLN A 18 5.82 -3.13 2.78
C GLN A 18 4.67 -2.22 2.37
N TYR A 19 3.92 -2.56 1.32
CA TYR A 19 2.88 -1.67 0.80
C TYR A 19 1.57 -1.77 1.59
N ALA A 20 1.01 -2.98 1.69
CA ALA A 20 -0.24 -3.28 2.37
C ALA A 20 -0.07 -4.49 3.32
N PRO A 21 0.88 -4.49 4.26
CA PRO A 21 1.04 -5.59 5.18
C PRO A 21 -0.13 -5.65 6.17
N PRO A 22 -0.63 -6.86 6.51
CA PRO A 22 -1.57 -7.04 7.61
C PRO A 22 -1.03 -6.44 8.93
N GLY A 23 -1.90 -5.75 9.66
CA GLY A 23 -1.59 -4.99 10.86
C GLY A 23 -1.11 -3.56 10.63
N LEU A 24 -0.98 -3.11 9.37
CA LEU A 24 -0.72 -1.70 9.08
C LEU A 24 -1.98 -0.87 9.36
N THR A 25 -1.84 0.20 10.14
CA THR A 25 -2.91 1.16 10.39
C THR A 25 -2.58 2.51 9.77
N GLY A 26 -3.53 3.04 9.00
CA GLY A 26 -3.55 4.43 8.55
C GLY A 26 -4.43 5.27 9.47
N TYR A 27 -4.03 6.52 9.68
CA TYR A 27 -4.74 7.51 10.48
C TYR A 27 -4.92 8.79 9.68
N LEU A 28 -6.12 9.35 9.69
CA LEU A 28 -6.42 10.66 9.10
C LEU A 28 -6.36 11.73 10.19
N TYR A 29 -5.58 12.78 9.97
CA TYR A 29 -5.53 13.96 10.83
C TYR A 29 -5.98 15.21 10.06
N GLU A 30 -6.61 16.15 10.75
CA GLU A 30 -6.87 17.49 10.24
C GLU A 30 -5.55 18.28 10.13
N ASP A 31 -5.36 19.00 9.02
CA ASP A 31 -4.23 19.91 8.88
C ASP A 31 -4.49 21.19 9.66
N THR A 32 -3.90 21.29 10.85
CA THR A 32 -4.13 22.41 11.78
C THR A 32 -3.36 23.69 11.44
N ASP A 33 -2.63 23.75 10.32
CA ASP A 33 -1.75 24.89 10.00
C ASP A 33 -2.54 26.16 9.59
N ASP A 34 -3.81 26.05 9.15
CA ASP A 34 -4.71 27.20 8.94
C ASP A 34 -6.06 27.03 9.68
N PRO A 35 -6.37 27.85 10.69
CA PRO A 35 -7.64 27.79 11.43
C PRO A 35 -8.88 28.15 10.60
N TYR A 36 -8.71 28.53 9.33
CA TYR A 36 -9.78 28.78 8.36
C TYR A 36 -9.84 27.74 7.24
N ASP A 37 -8.94 26.75 7.22
CA ASP A 37 -8.93 25.65 6.27
C ASP A 37 -9.37 24.35 6.94
N ASP A 38 -10.69 24.13 6.97
CA ASP A 38 -11.33 22.89 7.45
C ASP A 38 -11.38 21.78 6.37
N THR A 39 -10.61 21.95 5.29
CA THR A 39 -10.65 21.04 4.13
C THR A 39 -9.36 20.28 3.85
N SER A 40 -8.28 20.60 4.57
CA SER A 40 -6.98 19.98 4.39
C SER A 40 -6.80 18.85 5.41
N TYR A 41 -6.57 17.62 4.92
CA TYR A 41 -6.37 16.41 5.73
C TYR A 41 -5.12 15.66 5.26
N HIS A 42 -4.45 14.97 6.17
CA HIS A 42 -3.29 14.13 5.84
C HIS A 42 -3.42 12.73 6.42
N ALA A 43 -3.14 11.74 5.58
CA ALA A 43 -3.03 10.34 5.99
C ALA A 43 -1.62 10.05 6.50
N TYR A 44 -1.53 9.38 7.64
CA TYR A 44 -0.28 8.95 8.25
C TYR A 44 -0.35 7.47 8.63
N TYR A 45 0.67 6.69 8.24
CA TYR A 45 0.72 5.25 8.45
C TYR A 45 1.71 4.91 9.56
N SER A 46 1.26 4.22 10.61
CA SER A 46 2.10 3.83 11.75
C SER A 46 1.42 2.77 12.63
N GLU A 47 2.17 2.16 13.55
CA GLU A 47 1.62 1.19 14.51
C GLU A 47 0.73 1.83 15.60
N SER A 48 0.75 3.15 15.75
CA SER A 48 0.00 3.87 16.79
C SER A 48 -0.26 5.30 16.36
N PRO A 49 -1.41 5.90 16.74
CA PRO A 49 -1.69 7.28 16.40
C PRO A 49 -0.65 8.23 17.01
N LYS A 50 -0.53 9.42 16.44
CA LYS A 50 0.31 10.47 17.00
C LYS A 50 -0.14 10.78 18.43
N PRO A 51 0.78 10.88 19.40
CA PRO A 51 0.42 11.03 20.80
C PRO A 51 -0.23 12.38 21.14
N ASP A 52 -0.02 13.41 20.31
CA ASP A 52 -0.43 14.80 20.58
C ASP A 52 -1.54 15.29 19.62
N GLU A 53 -2.06 14.42 18.75
CA GLU A 53 -3.12 14.75 17.77
C GLU A 53 -4.23 13.68 17.84
N GLU A 54 -5.50 14.10 17.79
CA GLU A 54 -6.64 13.17 17.70
C GLU A 54 -6.84 12.78 16.24
N ALA A 55 -6.78 11.48 15.95
CA ALA A 55 -7.09 10.98 14.61
C ALA A 55 -8.60 11.08 14.38
N LEU A 56 -9.00 11.62 13.24
CA LEU A 56 -10.41 11.72 12.83
C LEU A 56 -10.97 10.34 12.49
N SER A 57 -10.20 9.57 11.72
CA SER A 57 -10.50 8.20 11.31
C SER A 57 -9.22 7.38 11.31
N SER A 58 -9.37 6.06 11.42
CA SER A 58 -8.30 5.09 11.26
C SER A 58 -8.80 3.87 10.50
N TRP A 59 -7.93 3.31 9.67
CA TRP A 59 -8.18 2.07 8.94
C TRP A 59 -7.02 1.11 9.15
N GLU A 60 -7.33 -0.09 9.62
CA GLU A 60 -6.34 -1.18 9.78
C GLU A 60 -6.51 -2.20 8.67
N ILE A 61 -5.40 -2.60 8.05
CA ILE A 61 -5.36 -3.73 7.13
C ILE A 61 -5.39 -5.03 7.94
N LEU A 62 -6.48 -5.78 7.84
CA LEU A 62 -6.63 -7.09 8.51
C LEU A 62 -6.00 -8.22 7.72
N ASP A 63 -6.14 -8.18 6.39
CA ASP A 63 -5.67 -9.22 5.48
C ASP A 63 -5.39 -8.63 4.09
N THR A 64 -4.50 -9.27 3.34
CA THR A 64 -4.21 -8.91 1.94
C THR A 64 -4.03 -10.19 1.14
N GLU A 65 -4.95 -10.44 0.22
CA GLU A 65 -4.95 -11.63 -0.63
C GLU A 65 -4.61 -11.25 -2.07
N ILE A 66 -3.51 -11.78 -2.60
CA ILE A 66 -3.05 -11.51 -3.96
C ILE A 66 -3.84 -12.39 -4.93
N GLN A 67 -4.59 -11.75 -5.82
CA GLN A 67 -5.46 -12.42 -6.80
C GLN A 67 -4.70 -12.74 -8.10
N LEU A 68 -3.95 -11.76 -8.60
CA LEU A 68 -3.22 -11.87 -9.86
C LEU A 68 -1.95 -11.02 -9.83
N VAL A 69 -0.91 -11.51 -10.51
CA VAL A 69 0.32 -10.76 -10.76
C VAL A 69 0.71 -10.87 -12.24
N THR A 70 0.82 -9.72 -12.90
CA THR A 70 1.08 -9.60 -14.34
C THR A 70 2.30 -8.72 -14.56
N VAL A 71 3.23 -9.17 -15.42
CA VAL A 71 4.37 -8.33 -15.85
C VAL A 71 3.91 -7.61 -17.11
N GLU A 72 3.70 -6.30 -17.02
CA GLU A 72 3.18 -5.47 -18.11
C GLU A 72 4.30 -4.97 -19.02
N GLU A 73 5.39 -4.45 -18.44
CA GLU A 73 6.52 -3.93 -19.20
C GLU A 73 7.85 -4.56 -18.77
N ARG A 74 8.71 -4.83 -19.76
CA ARG A 74 10.08 -5.31 -19.56
C ARG A 74 11.07 -4.46 -20.34
N ASN A 75 11.99 -3.82 -19.63
CA ASN A 75 13.14 -3.14 -20.19
C ASN A 75 14.43 -3.76 -19.64
N ASP A 76 14.80 -4.92 -20.17
CA ASP A 76 15.99 -5.67 -19.73
C ASP A 76 17.32 -4.93 -20.00
N GLU A 77 17.35 -3.95 -20.91
CA GLU A 77 18.54 -3.13 -21.18
C GLU A 77 18.77 -2.08 -20.09
N ALA A 78 17.70 -1.46 -19.59
CA ALA A 78 17.76 -0.53 -18.47
C ALA A 78 17.72 -1.23 -17.09
N GLY A 79 17.20 -2.46 -17.03
CA GLY A 79 16.92 -3.16 -15.78
C GLY A 79 15.67 -2.62 -15.08
N GLU A 80 14.69 -2.16 -15.86
CA GLU A 80 13.44 -1.54 -15.39
C GLU A 80 12.26 -2.43 -15.81
N TYR A 81 11.32 -2.64 -14.89
CA TYR A 81 10.17 -3.52 -15.08
C TYR A 81 8.91 -2.93 -14.44
N GLU A 82 7.76 -3.22 -15.05
CA GLU A 82 6.44 -2.85 -14.52
C GLU A 82 5.65 -4.13 -14.22
N VAL A 83 5.21 -4.27 -12.97
CA VAL A 83 4.45 -5.44 -12.51
C VAL A 83 3.15 -4.95 -11.87
N VAL A 84 2.02 -5.36 -12.43
CA VAL A 84 0.69 -5.08 -11.88
C VAL A 84 0.28 -6.21 -10.95
N VAL A 85 -0.11 -5.85 -9.73
CA VAL A 85 -0.58 -6.74 -8.68
C VAL A 85 -2.04 -6.41 -8.38
N GLU A 86 -2.94 -7.34 -8.65
CA GLU A 86 -4.33 -7.26 -8.23
C GLU A 86 -4.47 -7.93 -6.86
N ALA A 87 -4.92 -7.19 -5.86
CA ALA A 87 -5.05 -7.63 -4.48
C ALA A 87 -6.43 -7.34 -3.92
N LEU A 88 -6.92 -8.23 -3.05
CA LEU A 88 -8.10 -8.01 -2.24
C LEU A 88 -7.63 -7.66 -0.82
N VAL A 89 -7.82 -6.41 -0.42
CA VAL A 89 -7.41 -5.88 0.87
C VAL A 89 -8.63 -5.83 1.78
N THR A 90 -8.57 -6.49 2.93
CA THR A 90 -9.62 -6.39 3.96
C THR A 90 -9.20 -5.35 4.98
N ILE A 91 -10.01 -4.32 5.16
CA ILE A 91 -9.76 -3.25 6.12
C ILE A 91 -10.83 -3.21 7.21
N ARG A 92 -10.48 -2.65 8.35
CA ARG A 92 -11.40 -2.27 9.42
C ARG A 92 -11.32 -0.78 9.65
N ASP A 93 -12.43 -0.07 9.47
CA ASP A 93 -12.53 1.38 9.67
C ASP A 93 -13.10 1.68 11.08
N SER A 94 -12.51 2.65 11.77
CA SER A 94 -12.97 3.09 13.09
C SER A 94 -14.13 4.08 13.08
N ASP A 95 -14.42 4.72 11.94
CA ASP A 95 -15.45 5.76 11.79
C ASP A 95 -16.83 5.19 11.42
N ASN A 96 -16.95 3.86 11.32
CA ASN A 96 -18.25 3.25 11.05
C ASN A 96 -19.12 3.31 12.32
N GLU A 97 -19.98 4.33 12.40
CA GLU A 97 -20.88 4.62 13.54
C GLU A 97 -21.95 3.53 13.81
N GLU A 98 -21.94 2.41 13.07
CA GLU A 98 -22.77 1.25 13.38
C GLU A 98 -22.06 0.36 14.43
N GLU A 99 -22.80 -0.10 15.44
CA GLU A 99 -22.30 -0.77 16.66
C GLU A 99 -21.51 -2.10 16.44
N ASP A 100 -21.19 -2.45 15.20
CA ASP A 100 -20.34 -3.57 14.80
C ASP A 100 -19.25 -3.04 13.84
N GLU A 101 -17.96 -3.14 14.23
CA GLU A 101 -16.81 -2.82 13.38
C GLU A 101 -16.88 -3.65 12.07
N GLU A 102 -17.46 -3.10 11.00
CA GLU A 102 -17.63 -3.84 9.75
C GLU A 102 -16.30 -3.95 9.00
N GLU A 103 -15.92 -5.18 8.66
CA GLU A 103 -14.81 -5.49 7.78
C GLU A 103 -15.20 -5.15 6.33
N GLU A 104 -14.46 -4.24 5.69
CA GLU A 104 -14.65 -3.90 4.29
C GLU A 104 -13.61 -4.61 3.43
N LYS A 105 -14.03 -5.20 2.30
CA LYS A 105 -13.13 -5.78 1.30
C LYS A 105 -13.00 -4.86 0.10
N GLN A 106 -11.78 -4.48 -0.24
CA GLN A 106 -11.45 -3.57 -1.33
C GLN A 106 -10.57 -4.28 -2.36
N GLU A 107 -11.03 -4.32 -3.61
CA GLU A 107 -10.20 -4.75 -4.74
C GLU A 107 -9.27 -3.61 -5.15
N ARG A 108 -7.97 -3.88 -5.23
CA ARG A 108 -6.93 -2.90 -5.54
C ARG A 108 -6.04 -3.41 -6.66
N GLU A 109 -5.75 -2.54 -7.61
CA GLU A 109 -4.78 -2.77 -8.68
C GLU A 109 -3.57 -1.89 -8.38
N ILE A 110 -2.42 -2.51 -8.11
CA ILE A 110 -1.22 -1.81 -7.67
C ILE A 110 -0.10 -2.07 -8.69
N THR A 111 0.38 -0.99 -9.31
CA THR A 111 1.52 -1.05 -10.23
C THR A 111 2.81 -0.88 -9.46
N VAL A 112 3.67 -1.91 -9.48
CA VAL A 112 4.98 -1.95 -8.83
C VAL A 112 6.06 -1.75 -9.89
N TYR A 113 6.80 -0.65 -9.77
CA TYR A 113 7.96 -0.35 -10.61
C TYR A 113 9.21 -0.96 -10.00
N VAL A 114 9.80 -1.93 -10.68
CA VAL A 114 10.94 -2.72 -10.19
C VAL A 114 12.20 -2.36 -10.98
N GLY A 115 13.26 -2.02 -10.24
CA GLY A 115 14.59 -1.77 -10.78
C GLY A 115 15.60 -2.86 -10.43
N VAL A 116 16.70 -2.91 -11.17
CA VAL A 116 17.85 -3.79 -10.91
C VAL A 116 19.08 -2.97 -10.58
N ASP A 117 19.67 -3.22 -9.42
CA ASP A 117 20.85 -2.49 -8.99
C ASP A 117 22.14 -2.99 -9.70
N ARG A 118 23.28 -2.39 -9.35
CA ARG A 118 24.59 -2.76 -9.94
C ARG A 118 25.08 -4.15 -9.56
N ASN A 119 24.52 -4.75 -8.51
CA ASN A 119 24.83 -6.11 -8.06
C ASN A 119 23.88 -7.14 -8.68
N GLY A 120 22.84 -6.69 -9.40
CA GLY A 120 21.81 -7.55 -9.96
C GLY A 120 20.67 -7.86 -8.99
N GLU A 121 20.55 -7.10 -7.90
CA GLU A 121 19.49 -7.24 -6.90
C GLU A 121 18.26 -6.40 -7.31
N LEU A 122 17.07 -6.98 -7.10
CA LEU A 122 15.80 -6.31 -7.36
C LEU A 122 15.48 -5.31 -6.24
N TYR A 123 14.96 -4.15 -6.61
CA TYR A 123 14.44 -3.17 -5.67
C TYR A 123 13.16 -2.52 -6.23
N VAL A 124 12.29 -2.02 -5.35
CA VAL A 124 11.12 -1.26 -5.78
C VAL A 124 11.48 0.23 -5.84
N GLU A 125 11.26 0.84 -7.00
CA GLU A 125 11.47 2.29 -7.20
C GLU A 125 10.30 3.10 -6.63
N ARG A 126 9.09 2.64 -6.94
CA ARG A 126 7.82 3.20 -6.46
C ARG A 126 6.69 2.19 -6.71
N ALA A 127 5.56 2.41 -6.06
CA ALA A 127 4.32 1.72 -6.36
C ALA A 127 3.16 2.73 -6.38
N GLU A 128 2.20 2.53 -7.27
CA GLU A 128 1.03 3.40 -7.44
C GLU A 128 -0.26 2.59 -7.64
N GLU A 129 -1.37 3.17 -7.21
CA GLU A 129 -2.76 2.69 -7.35
C GLU A 129 -3.52 3.62 -8.31
#